data_AF-E1ZQF4-F1
#
_entry.id   AF-E1ZQF4-F1
#
_cell.length_a   1.000
_cell.length_b   1.000
_cell.length_c   1.000
_cell.angle_alpha   90.00
_cell.angle_beta   90.00
_cell.angle_gamma   90.00
#
_symmetry.space_group_name_H-M   'P 1'
#
loop_
_entity.id
_entity.type
_entity.pdbx_description
1 polymer ?
#
loop_
_entity_poly.entity_id
_entity_poly.type
_entity_poly.pdbx_seq_one_letter_code
_entity_poly.pdbx_strand_id
1 'polypeptide(L)'
;GSMRVLNVAEKNKVAATVSQLLSNGRCRQSNSCATYCKIYEFPFTVAGRQADMVFTSVAGHLLELEFEGRVRGWHSCAPRELYDAQVFKGVPKNEKMKRNLQQLARSCDWLVLWLDCDREGENIAFEVCTEVNPRLVIKRARFSALIYADVARAMANLVPPNEHEAQAVDARQEIDLRIGASFTRLQTLLLQNKFDWGEMAGDNGRVLLSYGPCQFPTLGLIVQRAWEIQAHIPENFWYIQVLYRDGPKACEFRWHRGRLYDAAVAGMLHELCAASPLATVAAVEGARKTKWAPAPLSTLEMQKRGS
;
A
#
# COMPACT_ATOMS: atom_id res chain seq x y z
N GLY A 1 -27.29 -6.50 -34.19
CA GLY A 1 -27.65 -6.25 -32.79
C GLY A 1 -26.92 -5.02 -32.30
N SER A 2 -27.45 -4.35 -31.27
CA SER A 2 -26.72 -3.35 -30.50
C SER A 2 -25.44 -3.97 -29.91
N MET A 3 -24.33 -3.24 -29.89
CA MET A 3 -23.06 -3.73 -29.36
C MET A 3 -23.15 -3.88 -27.85
N ARG A 4 -22.71 -4.99 -27.26
CA ARG A 4 -22.77 -5.18 -25.80
C ARG A 4 -21.38 -5.08 -25.19
N VAL A 5 -21.22 -4.21 -24.19
CA VAL A 5 -19.92 -3.87 -23.61
C VAL A 5 -19.90 -4.27 -22.15
N LEU A 6 -19.11 -5.28 -21.82
CA LEU A 6 -18.85 -5.67 -20.43
C LEU A 6 -17.89 -4.66 -19.80
N ASN A 7 -18.23 -4.15 -18.62
CA ASN A 7 -17.40 -3.23 -17.85
C ASN A 7 -17.14 -3.85 -16.48
N VAL A 8 -15.89 -3.95 -16.05
CA VAL A 8 -15.53 -4.62 -14.78
C VAL A 8 -14.68 -3.68 -13.92
N ALA A 9 -15.18 -3.32 -12.74
CA ALA A 9 -14.44 -2.56 -11.74
C ALA A 9 -13.90 -3.44 -10.61
N GLU A 10 -12.98 -2.90 -9.79
CA GLU A 10 -12.33 -3.68 -8.72
C GLU A 10 -13.28 -4.02 -7.56
N LYS A 11 -14.25 -3.13 -7.32
CA LYS A 11 -15.21 -3.22 -6.22
C LYS A 11 -16.59 -2.76 -6.68
N ASN A 12 -17.65 -3.31 -6.08
CA ASN A 12 -19.03 -3.00 -6.49
C ASN A 12 -19.36 -1.51 -6.33
N LYS A 13 -18.77 -0.83 -5.34
CA LYS A 13 -18.95 0.61 -5.13
C LYS A 13 -18.45 1.42 -6.34
N VAL A 14 -17.29 1.05 -6.90
CA VAL A 14 -16.74 1.71 -8.10
C VAL A 14 -17.65 1.47 -9.30
N ALA A 15 -18.08 0.22 -9.51
CA ALA A 15 -19.02 -0.11 -10.59
C ALA A 15 -20.33 0.71 -10.48
N ALA A 16 -20.89 0.82 -9.28
CA ALA A 16 -22.11 1.59 -9.04
C ALA A 16 -21.91 3.08 -9.35
N THR A 17 -20.85 3.69 -8.82
CA THR A 17 -20.58 5.12 -9.02
C THR A 17 -20.29 5.45 -10.49
N VAL A 18 -19.45 4.66 -11.17
CA VAL A 18 -19.16 4.89 -12.60
C VAL A 18 -20.42 4.72 -13.44
N SER A 19 -21.24 3.70 -13.16
CA SER A 19 -22.51 3.49 -13.86
C SER A 19 -23.47 4.65 -13.66
N GLN A 20 -23.56 5.20 -12.44
CA GLN A 20 -24.39 6.38 -12.17
C GLN A 20 -23.91 7.61 -12.95
N LEU A 21 -22.60 7.86 -12.99
CA LEU A 21 -22.01 8.99 -13.71
C LEU A 21 -22.22 8.89 -15.21
N LEU A 22 -21.99 7.72 -15.82
CA LEU A 22 -22.12 7.52 -17.26
C LEU A 22 -23.58 7.46 -17.74
N SER A 23 -24.48 6.92 -16.91
CA SER A 23 -25.92 6.81 -17.24
C SER A 23 -26.74 8.04 -16.85
N ASN A 24 -26.13 9.05 -16.22
CA ASN A 24 -26.83 10.18 -15.61
C ASN A 24 -27.97 9.72 -14.66
N GLY A 25 -27.66 8.71 -13.83
CA GLY A 25 -28.58 8.11 -12.87
C GLY A 25 -29.65 7.15 -13.44
N ARG A 26 -29.61 6.83 -14.74
CA ARG A 26 -30.65 6.02 -15.43
C ARG A 26 -30.27 4.54 -15.58
N CYS A 27 -29.27 4.05 -14.87
CA CYS A 27 -28.88 2.64 -14.94
C CYS A 27 -29.89 1.70 -14.26
N ARG A 28 -30.16 0.57 -14.89
CA ARG A 28 -30.95 -0.52 -14.31
C ARG A 28 -30.03 -1.43 -13.51
N GLN A 29 -30.36 -1.64 -12.23
CA GLN A 29 -29.62 -2.57 -11.38
C GLN A 29 -30.29 -3.96 -11.37
N SER A 30 -29.48 -5.01 -11.39
CA SER A 30 -29.91 -6.40 -11.18
C SER A 30 -28.92 -7.18 -10.32
N ASN A 31 -29.38 -8.32 -9.79
CA ASN A 31 -28.52 -9.24 -9.03
C ASN A 31 -27.71 -10.11 -9.98
N SER A 32 -26.46 -10.40 -9.61
CA SER A 32 -25.64 -11.40 -10.30
C SER A 32 -25.62 -12.72 -9.53
N CYS A 33 -25.00 -13.75 -10.11
CA CYS A 33 -24.77 -15.02 -9.39
C CYS A 33 -23.67 -14.93 -8.31
N ALA A 34 -22.92 -13.82 -8.26
CA ALA A 34 -21.99 -13.50 -7.18
C ALA A 34 -22.66 -12.57 -6.16
N THR A 35 -22.76 -13.01 -4.91
CA THR A 35 -23.56 -12.38 -3.84
C THR A 35 -23.32 -10.88 -3.67
N TYR A 36 -22.07 -10.44 -3.77
CA TYR A 36 -21.66 -9.05 -3.51
C TYR A 36 -21.40 -8.21 -4.77
N CYS A 37 -21.57 -8.79 -5.96
CA CYS A 37 -21.37 -8.10 -7.23
C CYS A 37 -22.75 -7.90 -7.87
N LYS A 38 -23.15 -6.65 -8.11
CA LYS A 38 -24.36 -6.33 -8.86
C LYS A 38 -24.03 -6.16 -10.34
N ILE A 39 -25.07 -6.10 -11.15
CA ILE A 39 -24.99 -5.74 -12.56
C ILE A 39 -25.75 -4.44 -12.76
N TYR A 40 -25.15 -3.51 -13.50
CA TYR A 40 -25.71 -2.20 -13.84
C TYR A 40 -25.77 -2.10 -15.38
N GLU A 41 -26.97 -1.98 -15.93
CA GLU A 41 -27.18 -1.93 -17.38
C GLU A 41 -27.70 -0.57 -17.82
N PHE A 42 -27.14 0.00 -18.89
CA PHE A 42 -27.60 1.26 -19.46
C PHE A 42 -27.15 1.43 -20.93
N PRO A 43 -27.92 2.13 -21.77
CA PRO A 43 -27.49 2.50 -23.11
C PRO A 43 -26.41 3.59 -23.05
N PHE A 44 -25.40 3.48 -23.90
CA PHE A 44 -24.33 4.46 -24.04
C PHE A 44 -23.78 4.48 -25.47
N THR A 45 -23.00 5.51 -25.82
CA THR A 45 -22.30 5.56 -27.11
C THR A 45 -20.82 5.29 -26.90
N VAL A 46 -20.32 4.20 -27.49
CA VAL A 46 -18.90 3.80 -27.42
C VAL A 46 -18.32 3.84 -28.83
N ALA A 47 -17.23 4.62 -29.02
CA ALA A 47 -16.59 4.81 -30.31
C ALA A 47 -17.58 5.16 -31.46
N GLY A 48 -18.55 6.03 -31.17
CA GLY A 48 -19.58 6.48 -32.13
C GLY A 48 -20.70 5.47 -32.41
N ARG A 49 -20.73 4.31 -31.75
CA ARG A 49 -21.76 3.27 -31.92
C ARG A 49 -22.62 3.16 -30.67
N GLN A 50 -23.93 2.97 -30.86
CA GLN A 50 -24.84 2.65 -29.77
C GLN A 50 -24.47 1.29 -29.16
N ALA A 51 -24.42 1.26 -27.83
CA ALA A 51 -24.00 0.11 -27.07
C ALA A 51 -24.81 -0.06 -25.79
N ASP A 52 -25.02 -1.30 -25.39
CA ASP A 52 -25.57 -1.66 -24.10
C ASP A 52 -24.41 -1.95 -23.13
N MET A 53 -24.20 -1.03 -22.19
CA MET A 53 -23.18 -1.15 -21.16
C MET A 53 -23.67 -2.12 -20.09
N VAL A 54 -22.87 -3.14 -19.79
CA VAL A 54 -23.12 -4.12 -18.74
C VAL A 54 -22.00 -3.99 -17.71
N PHE A 55 -22.25 -3.26 -16.64
CA PHE A 55 -21.26 -2.99 -15.61
C PHE A 55 -21.38 -3.99 -14.46
N THR A 56 -20.25 -4.54 -14.02
CA THR A 56 -20.15 -5.36 -12.82
C THR A 56 -18.80 -5.12 -12.13
N SER A 57 -18.47 -5.92 -11.12
CA SER A 57 -17.19 -5.80 -10.43
C SER A 57 -16.63 -7.15 -10.01
N VAL A 58 -15.34 -7.16 -9.70
CA VAL A 58 -14.72 -8.14 -8.82
C VAL A 58 -14.80 -7.69 -7.36
N ALA A 59 -14.10 -8.39 -6.46
CA ALA A 59 -13.93 -8.02 -5.06
C ALA A 59 -12.45 -8.19 -4.67
N GLY A 60 -11.57 -7.42 -5.33
CA GLY A 60 -10.12 -7.63 -5.28
C GLY A 60 -9.65 -8.74 -6.22
N HIS A 61 -8.52 -9.37 -5.90
CA HIS A 61 -7.96 -10.47 -6.69
C HIS A 61 -8.95 -11.64 -6.81
N LEU A 62 -9.09 -12.13 -8.04
CA LEU A 62 -9.85 -13.32 -8.38
C LEU A 62 -9.00 -14.58 -8.20
N LEU A 63 -7.69 -14.46 -8.44
CA LEU A 63 -6.74 -15.56 -8.39
C LEU A 63 -5.78 -15.42 -7.21
N GLU A 64 -5.37 -16.54 -6.63
CA GLU A 64 -4.27 -16.61 -5.68
C GLU A 64 -3.18 -17.54 -6.24
N LEU A 65 -1.92 -17.15 -6.06
CA LEU A 65 -0.77 -17.96 -6.45
C LEU A 65 -0.50 -19.02 -5.37
N GLU A 66 -0.51 -20.28 -5.76
CA GLU A 66 -0.25 -21.42 -4.86
C GLU A 66 0.80 -22.36 -5.45
N PHE A 67 1.46 -23.14 -4.59
CA PHE A 67 2.29 -24.27 -5.03
C PHE A 67 1.42 -25.43 -5.54
N GLU A 68 1.86 -26.08 -6.61
CA GLU A 68 1.14 -27.20 -7.20
C GLU A 68 1.33 -28.53 -6.45
N GLY A 69 0.25 -29.32 -6.40
CA GLY A 69 0.32 -30.74 -6.05
C GLY A 69 0.90 -31.04 -4.66
N ARG A 70 1.90 -31.93 -4.63
CA ARG A 70 2.39 -32.58 -3.42
C ARG A 70 3.23 -31.68 -2.51
N VAL A 71 3.72 -30.53 -2.96
CA VAL A 71 4.61 -29.64 -2.16
C VAL A 71 3.85 -28.66 -1.25
N ARG A 72 2.51 -28.65 -1.30
CA ARG A 72 1.66 -27.79 -0.44
C ARG A 72 1.77 -28.13 1.05
N GLY A 73 1.99 -29.41 1.37
CA GLY A 73 2.15 -29.87 2.75
C GLY A 73 3.43 -29.34 3.39
N TRP A 74 3.36 -29.01 4.68
CA TRP A 74 4.53 -28.53 5.42
C TRP A 74 5.67 -29.55 5.50
N HIS A 75 5.32 -30.84 5.55
CA HIS A 75 6.27 -31.96 5.68
C HIS A 75 6.43 -32.76 4.38
N SER A 76 5.89 -32.26 3.27
CA SER A 76 5.83 -33.04 2.03
C SER A 76 7.02 -32.83 1.09
N CYS A 77 7.88 -31.85 1.38
CA CYS A 77 9.13 -31.58 0.66
C CYS A 77 10.10 -30.82 1.58
N ALA A 78 11.39 -30.80 1.25
CA ALA A 78 12.32 -29.93 1.93
C ALA A 78 12.04 -28.45 1.57
N PRO A 79 12.21 -27.48 2.50
CA PRO A 79 11.92 -26.08 2.22
C PRO A 79 12.66 -25.51 0.99
N ARG A 80 13.89 -25.99 0.74
CA ARG A 80 14.69 -25.59 -0.44
C ARG A 80 14.01 -25.95 -1.77
N GLU A 81 13.26 -27.04 -1.82
CA GLU A 81 12.58 -27.48 -3.06
C GLU A 81 11.49 -26.49 -3.49
N LEU A 82 11.00 -25.62 -2.59
CA LEU A 82 10.01 -24.60 -2.91
C LEU A 82 10.52 -23.50 -3.86
N TYR A 83 11.83 -23.34 -4.02
CA TYR A 83 12.39 -22.40 -4.99
C TYR A 83 12.18 -22.87 -6.43
N ASP A 84 12.16 -24.17 -6.66
CA ASP A 84 12.02 -24.78 -7.99
C ASP A 84 10.62 -25.38 -8.23
N ALA A 85 9.79 -25.45 -7.18
CA ALA A 85 8.45 -26.00 -7.26
C ALA A 85 7.56 -25.23 -8.26
N GLN A 86 6.70 -25.95 -8.97
CA GLN A 86 5.72 -25.32 -9.85
C GLN A 86 4.66 -24.57 -9.04
N VAL A 87 4.33 -23.38 -9.53
CA VAL A 87 3.29 -22.51 -8.97
C VAL A 87 2.22 -22.30 -10.02
N PHE A 88 0.98 -22.18 -9.57
CA PHE A 88 -0.16 -21.90 -10.45
C PHE A 88 -1.09 -20.88 -9.79
N LYS A 89 -1.82 -20.13 -10.63
CA LYS A 89 -2.86 -19.22 -10.17
C LYS A 89 -4.21 -19.95 -10.15
N GLY A 90 -4.76 -20.16 -8.96
CA GLY A 90 -6.06 -20.82 -8.75
C GLY A 90 -7.14 -19.85 -8.29
N VAL A 91 -8.41 -20.26 -8.34
CA VAL A 91 -9.55 -19.53 -7.75
C VAL A 91 -9.92 -20.20 -6.43
N PRO A 92 -9.37 -19.76 -5.28
CA PRO A 92 -9.56 -20.50 -4.03
C PRO A 92 -10.94 -20.34 -3.41
N LYS A 93 -11.61 -19.19 -3.64
CA LYS A 93 -12.88 -18.86 -2.93
C LYS A 93 -13.98 -18.28 -3.82
N ASN A 94 -13.64 -17.65 -4.94
CA ASN A 94 -14.56 -16.80 -5.71
C ASN A 94 -15.06 -17.43 -7.02
N GLU A 95 -15.34 -18.75 -7.02
CA GLU A 95 -15.87 -19.50 -8.17
C GLU A 95 -17.14 -18.86 -8.78
N LYS A 96 -18.06 -18.37 -7.94
CA LYS A 96 -19.27 -17.68 -8.41
C LYS A 96 -18.96 -16.40 -9.17
N MET A 97 -17.93 -15.67 -8.78
CA MET A 97 -17.49 -14.44 -9.45
C MET A 97 -16.87 -14.75 -10.81
N LYS A 98 -15.99 -15.75 -10.88
CA LYS A 98 -15.45 -16.22 -12.16
C LYS A 98 -16.58 -16.65 -13.10
N ARG A 99 -17.53 -17.46 -12.62
CA ARG A 99 -18.70 -17.88 -13.41
C ARG A 99 -19.54 -16.70 -13.88
N ASN A 100 -19.77 -15.69 -13.02
CA ASN A 100 -20.48 -14.47 -13.39
C ASN A 100 -19.81 -13.76 -14.57
N LEU A 101 -18.50 -13.49 -14.45
CA LEU A 101 -17.73 -12.83 -15.51
C LEU A 101 -17.75 -13.62 -16.81
N GLN A 102 -17.56 -14.94 -16.73
CA GLN A 102 -17.61 -15.84 -17.90
C GLN A 102 -18.99 -15.84 -18.57
N GLN A 103 -20.08 -15.85 -17.80
CA GLN A 103 -21.44 -15.78 -18.33
C GLN A 103 -21.70 -14.46 -19.07
N LEU A 104 -21.28 -13.34 -18.49
CA LEU A 104 -21.46 -12.01 -19.10
C LEU A 104 -20.61 -11.86 -20.36
N ALA A 105 -19.34 -12.26 -20.31
CA ALA A 105 -18.38 -12.12 -21.41
C ALA A 105 -18.77 -12.88 -22.68
N ARG A 106 -19.49 -14.01 -22.57
CA ARG A 106 -20.00 -14.78 -23.72
C ARG A 106 -20.93 -13.98 -24.63
N SER A 107 -21.66 -13.02 -24.06
CA SER A 107 -22.67 -12.23 -24.77
C SER A 107 -22.21 -10.81 -25.12
N CYS A 108 -20.93 -10.48 -24.86
CA CYS A 108 -20.37 -9.15 -25.07
C CYS A 108 -19.35 -9.14 -26.20
N ASP A 109 -19.26 -7.99 -26.87
CA ASP A 109 -18.31 -7.72 -27.95
C ASP A 109 -17.02 -7.10 -27.40
N TRP A 110 -17.14 -6.27 -26.36
CA TRP A 110 -16.05 -5.53 -25.74
C TRP A 110 -15.98 -5.78 -24.23
N LEU A 111 -14.78 -5.69 -23.67
CA LEU A 111 -14.50 -5.65 -22.24
C LEU A 111 -13.71 -4.39 -21.91
N VAL A 112 -14.27 -3.53 -21.07
CA VAL A 112 -13.61 -2.33 -20.55
C VAL A 112 -13.28 -2.52 -19.07
N LEU A 113 -12.00 -2.41 -18.73
CA LEU A 113 -11.46 -2.63 -17.40
C LEU A 113 -11.40 -1.30 -16.63
N TRP A 114 -12.13 -1.23 -15.52
CA TRP A 114 -12.31 -0.08 -14.63
C TRP A 114 -11.74 -0.34 -13.23
N LEU A 115 -10.61 -1.05 -13.18
CA LEU A 115 -9.87 -1.36 -11.96
C LEU A 115 -9.10 -0.11 -11.49
N ASP A 116 -8.66 -0.07 -10.23
CA ASP A 116 -7.88 1.05 -9.73
C ASP A 116 -6.59 1.20 -10.55
N CYS A 117 -6.13 2.44 -10.79
CA CYS A 117 -5.04 2.72 -11.75
C CYS A 117 -3.65 2.60 -11.11
N ASP A 118 -3.38 1.46 -10.50
CA ASP A 118 -2.08 1.05 -9.98
C ASP A 118 -1.68 -0.34 -10.53
N ARG A 119 -0.53 -0.85 -10.09
CA ARG A 119 -0.01 -2.14 -10.56
C ARG A 119 -0.90 -3.32 -10.17
N GLU A 120 -1.51 -3.30 -8.98
CA GLU A 120 -2.39 -4.38 -8.51
C GLU A 120 -3.66 -4.40 -9.37
N GLY A 121 -4.22 -3.23 -9.68
CA GLY A 121 -5.34 -3.09 -10.60
C GLY A 121 -5.00 -3.55 -12.03
N GLU A 122 -3.79 -3.32 -12.53
CA GLU A 122 -3.35 -3.92 -13.81
C GLU A 122 -3.23 -5.45 -13.71
N ASN A 123 -2.72 -6.00 -12.60
CA ASN A 123 -2.66 -7.46 -12.41
C ASN A 123 -4.06 -8.11 -12.43
N ILE A 124 -5.00 -7.55 -11.68
CA ILE A 124 -6.40 -7.98 -11.66
C ILE A 124 -7.03 -7.88 -13.07
N ALA A 125 -6.59 -6.92 -13.88
CA ALA A 125 -7.07 -6.78 -15.26
C ALA A 125 -6.81 -8.03 -16.10
N PHE A 126 -5.62 -8.62 -15.94
CA PHE A 126 -5.24 -9.87 -16.60
C PHE A 126 -5.88 -11.10 -15.95
N GLU A 127 -6.24 -11.07 -14.67
CA GLU A 127 -7.03 -12.14 -14.03
C GLU A 127 -8.49 -12.19 -14.55
N VAL A 128 -9.04 -11.03 -14.89
CA VAL A 128 -10.40 -10.88 -15.43
C VAL A 128 -10.47 -11.23 -16.92
N CYS A 129 -9.34 -11.24 -17.65
CA CYS A 129 -9.27 -11.57 -19.08
C CYS A 129 -9.86 -12.97 -19.35
N THR A 130 -11.13 -13.01 -19.75
CA THR A 130 -11.88 -14.25 -19.84
C THR A 130 -11.46 -15.07 -21.05
N GLU A 131 -10.82 -16.22 -20.81
CA GLU A 131 -10.50 -17.27 -21.82
C GLU A 131 -11.74 -17.85 -22.53
N VAL A 132 -12.93 -17.33 -22.25
CA VAL A 132 -14.23 -17.85 -22.71
C VAL A 132 -14.70 -17.23 -24.03
N ASN A 133 -14.22 -16.04 -24.39
CA ASN A 133 -14.56 -15.39 -25.66
C ASN A 133 -13.31 -14.78 -26.33
N PRO A 134 -12.65 -15.52 -27.24
CA PRO A 134 -11.44 -15.04 -27.93
C PRO A 134 -11.67 -13.82 -28.84
N ARG A 135 -12.93 -13.46 -29.14
CA ARG A 135 -13.28 -12.32 -29.99
C ARG A 135 -13.45 -11.01 -29.22
N LEU A 136 -13.36 -11.06 -27.89
CA LEU A 136 -13.64 -9.93 -27.02
C LEU A 136 -12.56 -8.85 -27.20
N VAL A 137 -12.98 -7.62 -27.54
CA VAL A 137 -12.06 -6.49 -27.63
C VAL A 137 -11.80 -5.97 -26.22
N ILE A 138 -10.59 -6.17 -25.72
CA ILE A 138 -10.20 -5.78 -24.35
C ILE A 138 -9.62 -4.36 -24.36
N LYS A 139 -10.12 -3.53 -23.46
CA LYS A 139 -9.74 -2.13 -23.28
C LYS A 139 -9.61 -1.81 -21.80
N ARG A 140 -8.79 -0.81 -21.48
CA ARG A 140 -8.48 -0.32 -20.15
C ARG A 140 -8.84 1.15 -20.04
N ALA A 141 -9.67 1.49 -19.05
CA ALA A 141 -9.99 2.87 -18.70
C ALA A 141 -8.98 3.38 -17.67
N ARG A 142 -8.36 4.53 -17.91
CA ARG A 142 -7.39 5.16 -16.98
C ARG A 142 -8.01 6.41 -16.36
N PHE A 143 -8.15 6.40 -15.03
CA PHE A 143 -8.76 7.47 -14.24
C PHE A 143 -8.03 7.63 -12.90
N SER A 144 -8.16 8.78 -12.26
CA SER A 144 -7.57 9.08 -10.94
C SER A 144 -8.60 9.52 -9.91
N ALA A 145 -9.83 9.84 -10.34
CA ALA A 145 -10.93 10.23 -9.48
C ALA A 145 -12.28 9.74 -10.01
N LEU A 146 -13.21 9.43 -9.10
CA LEU A 146 -14.58 9.03 -9.43
C LEU A 146 -15.49 10.26 -9.62
N ILE A 147 -15.15 11.08 -10.62
CA ILE A 147 -15.93 12.25 -11.04
C ILE A 147 -16.24 12.18 -12.53
N TYR A 148 -17.37 12.79 -12.95
CA TYR A 148 -17.84 12.70 -14.34
C TYR A 148 -16.77 13.09 -15.36
N ALA A 149 -16.08 14.21 -15.14
CA ALA A 149 -15.06 14.71 -16.07
C ALA A 149 -13.94 13.70 -16.31
N ASP A 150 -13.46 13.02 -15.27
CA ASP A 150 -12.37 12.05 -15.37
C ASP A 150 -12.86 10.73 -15.98
N VAL A 151 -14.01 10.23 -15.53
CA VAL A 151 -14.64 9.02 -16.05
C VAL A 151 -15.00 9.15 -17.54
N ALA A 152 -15.56 10.29 -17.95
CA ALA A 152 -15.88 10.55 -19.36
C ALA A 152 -14.62 10.63 -20.22
N ARG A 153 -13.57 11.29 -19.71
CA ARG A 153 -12.25 11.32 -20.37
C ARG A 153 -11.65 9.92 -20.51
N ALA A 154 -11.73 9.09 -19.48
CA ALA A 154 -11.23 7.71 -19.50
C ALA A 154 -11.96 6.88 -20.57
N MET A 155 -13.29 7.01 -20.64
CA MET A 155 -14.11 6.32 -21.64
C MET A 155 -13.79 6.77 -23.09
N ALA A 156 -13.43 8.04 -23.29
CA ALA A 156 -13.03 8.56 -24.59
C ALA A 156 -11.60 8.13 -25.01
N ASN A 157 -10.73 7.82 -24.05
CA ASN A 157 -9.30 7.53 -24.27
C ASN A 157 -8.92 6.13 -23.77
N LEU A 158 -9.67 5.13 -24.20
CA LEU A 158 -9.40 3.73 -23.83
C LEU A 158 -8.07 3.23 -24.41
N VAL A 159 -7.26 2.60 -23.58
CA VAL A 159 -5.94 2.06 -23.92
C VAL A 159 -5.93 0.52 -23.81
N PRO A 160 -4.92 -0.20 -24.33
CA PRO A 160 -4.72 -1.60 -23.95
C PRO A 160 -4.29 -1.71 -22.46
N PRO A 161 -4.61 -2.81 -21.76
CA PRO A 161 -4.06 -3.08 -20.43
C PRO A 161 -2.54 -3.28 -20.49
N ASN A 162 -1.82 -2.95 -19.41
CA ASN A 162 -0.36 -2.98 -19.39
C ASN A 162 0.17 -4.31 -18.84
N GLU A 163 0.63 -5.19 -19.73
CA GLU A 163 1.13 -6.51 -19.35
C GLU A 163 2.39 -6.44 -18.49
N HIS A 164 3.28 -5.47 -18.70
CA HIS A 164 4.52 -5.35 -17.92
C HIS A 164 4.25 -4.96 -16.46
N GLU A 165 3.22 -4.14 -16.20
CA GLU A 165 2.80 -3.83 -14.84
C GLU A 165 2.21 -5.05 -14.15
N ALA A 166 1.41 -5.85 -14.86
CA ALA A 166 0.86 -7.10 -14.33
C ALA A 166 1.96 -8.14 -14.05
N GLN A 167 2.90 -8.33 -14.97
CA GLN A 167 4.05 -9.24 -14.81
C GLN A 167 4.95 -8.84 -13.63
N ALA A 168 5.10 -7.53 -13.36
CA ALA A 168 5.85 -7.06 -12.19
C ALA A 168 5.17 -7.46 -10.87
N VAL A 169 3.84 -7.47 -10.81
CA VAL A 169 3.09 -7.96 -9.66
C VAL A 169 3.24 -9.48 -9.54
N ASP A 170 3.16 -10.21 -10.64
CA ASP A 170 3.34 -11.68 -10.65
C ASP A 170 4.72 -12.07 -10.12
N ALA A 171 5.76 -11.41 -10.60
CA ALA A 171 7.13 -11.62 -10.12
C ALA A 171 7.24 -11.35 -8.61
N ARG A 172 6.65 -10.26 -8.11
CA ARG A 172 6.63 -9.94 -6.68
C ARG A 172 5.90 -11.03 -5.87
N GLN A 173 4.70 -11.43 -6.31
CA GLN A 173 3.90 -12.46 -5.65
C GLN A 173 4.65 -13.79 -5.57
N GLU A 174 5.33 -14.19 -6.64
CA GLU A 174 6.12 -15.42 -6.68
C GLU A 174 7.35 -15.36 -5.78
N ILE A 175 8.09 -14.25 -5.79
CA ILE A 175 9.23 -14.02 -4.88
C ILE A 175 8.77 -14.09 -3.42
N ASP A 176 7.69 -13.39 -3.07
CA ASP A 176 7.13 -13.38 -1.73
C ASP A 176 6.67 -14.78 -1.29
N LEU A 177 5.99 -15.52 -2.18
CA LEU A 177 5.53 -16.89 -1.92
C LEU A 177 6.69 -17.85 -1.70
N ARG A 178 7.68 -17.87 -2.60
CA ARG A 178 8.81 -18.81 -2.54
C ARG A 178 9.70 -18.55 -1.33
N ILE A 179 10.18 -17.31 -1.18
CA ILE A 179 11.05 -16.94 -0.06
C ILE A 179 10.29 -17.07 1.25
N GLY A 180 9.07 -16.54 1.31
CA GLY A 180 8.25 -16.55 2.50
C GLY A 180 7.95 -17.97 2.96
N ALA A 181 7.44 -18.84 2.08
CA ALA A 181 7.14 -20.22 2.44
C ALA A 181 8.39 -21.04 2.78
N SER A 182 9.49 -20.90 2.04
CA SER A 182 10.74 -21.61 2.32
C SER A 182 11.29 -21.26 3.70
N PHE A 183 11.52 -19.98 3.99
CA PHE A 183 12.10 -19.58 5.26
C PHE A 183 11.15 -19.81 6.43
N THR A 184 9.85 -19.53 6.26
CA THR A 184 8.83 -19.80 7.27
C THR A 184 8.80 -21.28 7.66
N ARG A 185 8.77 -22.19 6.67
CA ARG A 185 8.80 -23.65 6.93
C ARG A 185 10.10 -24.05 7.60
N LEU A 186 11.23 -23.60 7.10
CA LEU A 186 12.55 -23.92 7.65
C LEU A 186 12.63 -23.55 9.14
N GLN A 187 12.38 -22.29 9.48
CA GLN A 187 12.56 -21.80 10.84
C GLN A 187 11.49 -22.38 11.79
N THR A 188 10.24 -22.50 11.35
CA THR A 188 9.18 -23.09 12.17
C THR A 188 9.48 -24.56 12.46
N LEU A 189 9.78 -25.38 11.45
CA LEU A 189 10.05 -26.81 11.66
C LEU A 189 11.32 -27.05 12.49
N LEU A 190 12.36 -26.22 12.33
CA LEU A 190 13.61 -26.33 13.09
C LEU A 190 13.47 -25.92 14.56
N LEU A 191 12.62 -24.94 14.87
CA LEU A 191 12.58 -24.32 16.19
C LEU A 191 11.34 -24.72 17.01
N GLN A 192 10.25 -25.18 16.38
CA GLN A 192 8.98 -25.50 17.05
C GLN A 192 9.13 -26.44 18.24
N ASN A 193 10.04 -27.42 18.18
CA ASN A 193 10.27 -28.42 19.24
C ASN A 193 11.53 -28.14 20.08
N LYS A 194 12.23 -27.02 19.82
CA LYS A 194 13.48 -26.69 20.53
C LYS A 194 13.25 -25.87 21.80
N PHE A 195 12.12 -25.17 21.88
CA PHE A 195 11.80 -24.27 22.97
C PHE A 195 10.36 -24.52 23.43
N ASP A 196 10.09 -24.24 24.70
CA ASP A 196 8.73 -24.08 25.18
C ASP A 196 8.24 -22.68 24.76
N TRP A 197 7.27 -22.65 23.86
CA TRP A 197 6.77 -21.42 23.26
C TRP A 197 5.66 -20.75 24.07
N GLY A 198 5.14 -21.41 25.11
CA GLY A 198 4.09 -20.86 25.98
C GLY A 198 2.94 -20.21 25.19
N GLU A 199 2.63 -18.96 25.51
CA GLU A 199 1.56 -18.17 24.88
C GLU A 199 1.81 -17.83 23.40
N MET A 200 3.04 -18.01 22.89
CA MET A 200 3.34 -17.79 21.47
C MET A 200 2.95 -19.00 20.59
N ALA A 201 2.66 -20.14 21.20
CA ALA A 201 2.07 -21.26 20.47
C ALA A 201 0.62 -20.91 20.11
N GLY A 202 0.25 -21.05 18.83
CA GLY A 202 -1.15 -20.85 18.43
C GLY A 202 -2.07 -21.93 19.01
N ASP A 203 -3.37 -21.84 18.72
CA ASP A 203 -4.42 -22.74 19.25
C ASP A 203 -4.12 -24.25 19.14
N ASN A 204 -3.29 -24.64 18.16
CA ASN A 204 -2.88 -26.02 17.94
C ASN A 204 -1.61 -26.44 18.71
N GLY A 205 -1.14 -25.62 19.66
CA GLY A 205 0.09 -25.84 20.43
C GLY A 205 1.38 -25.73 19.61
N ARG A 206 1.31 -25.14 18.41
CA ARG A 206 2.46 -24.97 17.50
C ARG A 206 2.70 -23.50 17.23
N VAL A 207 3.95 -23.06 17.39
CA VAL A 207 4.38 -21.72 16.98
C VAL A 207 4.42 -21.62 15.46
N LEU A 208 3.99 -20.49 14.91
CA LEU A 208 4.24 -20.12 13.52
C LEU A 208 5.26 -19.00 13.49
N LEU A 209 6.47 -19.30 13.06
CA LEU A 209 7.50 -18.30 12.86
C LEU A 209 7.48 -17.91 11.38
N SER A 210 6.82 -16.80 11.05
CA SER A 210 6.78 -16.31 9.67
C SER A 210 8.07 -15.56 9.29
N TYR A 211 8.42 -15.67 8.01
CA TYR A 211 9.45 -14.88 7.36
C TYR A 211 8.86 -14.24 6.11
N GLY A 212 9.19 -12.98 5.88
CA GLY A 212 8.86 -12.27 4.66
C GLY A 212 10.03 -11.39 4.24
N PRO A 213 10.38 -11.34 2.93
CA PRO A 213 11.54 -10.59 2.45
C PRO A 213 11.47 -9.08 2.78
N CYS A 214 10.27 -8.51 2.88
CA CYS A 214 10.06 -7.12 3.32
C CYS A 214 9.75 -6.99 4.83
N GLN A 215 9.05 -7.97 5.42
CA GLN A 215 8.72 -7.99 6.85
C GLN A 215 9.99 -8.05 7.72
N PHE A 216 10.96 -8.88 7.35
CA PHE A 216 12.19 -9.10 8.11
C PHE A 216 13.05 -7.82 8.26
N PRO A 217 13.44 -7.11 7.17
CA PRO A 217 14.18 -5.85 7.32
C PRO A 217 13.37 -4.75 8.00
N THR A 218 12.03 -4.74 7.86
CA THR A 218 11.16 -3.79 8.57
C THR A 218 11.23 -3.99 10.09
N LEU A 219 11.18 -5.24 10.57
CA LEU A 219 11.44 -5.57 11.97
C LEU A 219 12.86 -5.18 12.39
N GLY A 220 13.84 -5.37 11.49
CA GLY A 220 15.22 -4.94 11.67
C GLY A 220 15.36 -3.46 12.06
N LEU A 221 14.58 -2.56 11.45
CA LEU A 221 14.60 -1.12 11.81
C LEU A 221 14.16 -0.87 13.27
N ILE A 222 13.18 -1.63 13.75
CA ILE A 222 12.67 -1.51 15.14
C ILE A 222 13.72 -2.05 16.11
N VAL A 223 14.26 -3.24 15.83
CA VAL A 223 15.28 -3.88 16.68
C VAL A 223 16.55 -3.05 16.73
N GLN A 224 16.99 -2.51 15.59
CA GLN A 224 18.15 -1.63 15.51
C GLN A 224 17.96 -0.41 16.43
N ARG A 225 16.81 0.27 16.36
CA ARG A 225 16.52 1.41 17.24
C ARG A 225 16.50 0.99 18.72
N ALA A 226 15.97 -0.18 19.04
CA ALA A 226 15.99 -0.67 20.41
C ALA A 226 17.43 -0.88 20.92
N TRP A 227 18.32 -1.44 20.10
CA TRP A 227 19.73 -1.60 20.43
C TRP A 227 20.47 -0.27 20.55
N GLU A 228 20.19 0.70 19.66
CA GLU A 228 20.74 2.06 19.75
C GLU A 228 20.37 2.73 21.09
N ILE A 229 19.12 2.57 21.54
CA ILE A 229 18.65 3.10 22.83
C ILE A 229 19.31 2.38 24.00
N GLN A 230 19.42 1.05 23.95
CA GLN A 230 20.07 0.27 25.01
C GLN A 230 21.58 0.57 25.14
N ALA A 231 22.23 0.81 24.00
CA ALA A 231 23.66 1.15 23.95
C ALA A 231 23.93 2.63 24.25
N HIS A 232 22.90 3.48 24.37
CA HIS A 232 23.07 4.89 24.64
C HIS A 232 23.59 5.12 26.06
N ILE A 233 24.79 5.68 26.16
CA ILE A 233 25.36 6.14 27.42
C ILE A 233 25.09 7.65 27.51
N PRO A 234 24.20 8.12 28.41
CA PRO A 234 23.93 9.54 28.55
C PRO A 234 25.15 10.26 29.10
N GLU A 235 25.48 11.40 28.50
CA GLU A 235 26.60 12.24 28.92
C GLU A 235 26.08 13.53 29.58
N ASN A 236 26.62 13.83 30.76
CA ASN A 236 26.36 15.10 31.42
C ASN A 236 26.95 16.24 30.60
N PHE A 237 26.20 17.32 30.46
CA PHE A 237 26.66 18.54 29.82
C PHE A 237 26.20 19.77 30.61
N TRP A 238 26.95 20.85 30.46
CA TRP A 238 26.74 22.13 31.13
C TRP A 238 26.63 23.25 30.10
N TYR A 239 25.76 24.21 30.36
CA TYR A 239 25.62 25.42 29.55
C TYR A 239 25.33 26.60 30.47
N ILE A 240 25.71 27.80 30.05
CA ILE A 240 25.45 29.02 30.81
C ILE A 240 24.18 29.67 30.26
N GLN A 241 23.17 29.82 31.11
CA GLN A 241 21.91 30.48 30.76
C GLN A 241 21.87 31.86 31.40
N VAL A 242 21.59 32.91 30.60
CA VAL A 242 21.46 34.28 31.10
C VAL A 242 20.03 34.74 30.92
N LEU A 243 19.39 35.13 32.03
CA LEU A 243 18.05 35.68 32.06
C LEU A 243 18.11 37.18 32.35
N TYR A 244 17.61 37.99 31.43
CA TYR A 244 17.43 39.42 31.62
C TYR A 244 15.96 39.73 31.90
N ARG A 245 15.68 40.55 32.92
CA ARG A 245 14.33 41.02 33.25
C ARG A 245 14.28 42.53 33.27
N ASP A 246 13.25 43.07 32.63
CA ASP A 246 12.90 44.49 32.63
C ASP A 246 11.39 44.62 32.85
N GLY A 247 11.00 44.86 34.11
CA GLY A 247 9.60 44.83 34.55
C GLY A 247 8.92 43.49 34.22
N PRO A 248 7.81 43.47 33.44
CA PRO A 248 7.14 42.24 33.04
C PRO A 248 7.82 41.49 31.89
N LYS A 249 8.83 42.09 31.23
CA LYS A 249 9.54 41.45 30.12
C LYS A 249 10.70 40.62 30.64
N ALA A 250 10.80 39.39 30.14
CA ALA A 250 11.95 38.52 30.38
C ALA A 250 12.51 38.05 29.04
N CYS A 251 13.83 38.02 28.91
CA CYS A 251 14.53 37.50 27.74
C CYS A 251 15.58 36.50 28.19
N GLU A 252 15.59 35.33 27.56
CA GLU A 252 16.59 34.30 27.76
C GLU A 252 17.62 34.36 26.63
N PHE A 253 18.89 34.52 26.99
CA PHE A 253 20.00 34.48 26.06
C PHE A 253 20.63 33.09 26.05
N ARG A 254 20.73 32.52 24.85
CA ARG A 254 21.42 31.25 24.62
C ARG A 254 22.91 31.48 24.52
N TRP A 255 23.69 30.65 25.22
CA TRP A 255 25.14 30.72 25.14
C TRP A 255 25.62 30.43 23.71
N HIS A 256 26.45 31.31 23.16
CA HIS A 256 27.01 31.15 21.83
C HIS A 256 27.79 29.83 21.65
N ARG A 257 28.42 29.32 22.72
CA ARG A 257 29.14 28.03 22.70
C ARG A 257 28.22 26.80 22.72
N GLY A 258 26.92 26.98 22.91
CA GLY A 258 25.97 25.88 23.08
C GLY A 258 26.14 25.23 24.46
N ARG A 259 26.87 24.12 24.53
CA ARG A 259 27.11 23.32 25.75
C ARG A 259 28.55 22.81 25.80
N LEU A 260 29.04 22.52 27.01
CA LEU A 260 30.31 21.84 27.27
C LEU A 260 30.07 20.53 28.01
N TYR A 261 30.96 19.56 27.83
CA TYR A 261 30.94 18.27 28.53
C TYR A 261 31.97 18.18 29.66
N ASP A 262 32.57 19.32 30.02
CA ASP A 262 33.50 19.45 31.14
C ASP A 262 32.94 20.44 32.16
N ALA A 263 32.68 19.93 33.38
CA ALA A 263 32.10 20.70 34.47
C ALA A 263 33.04 21.81 34.96
N ALA A 264 34.35 21.55 35.03
CA ALA A 264 35.33 22.49 35.55
C ALA A 264 35.52 23.67 34.59
N VAL A 265 35.58 23.41 33.29
CA VAL A 265 35.67 24.46 32.28
C VAL A 265 34.38 25.28 32.24
N ALA A 266 33.21 24.64 32.28
CA ALA A 266 31.94 25.34 32.33
C ALA A 266 31.80 26.20 33.60
N GLY A 267 32.24 25.67 34.76
CA GLY A 267 32.27 26.37 36.03
C GLY A 267 33.18 27.60 36.02
N MET A 268 34.40 27.46 35.52
CA MET A 268 35.35 28.58 35.38
C MET A 268 34.78 29.70 34.52
N LEU A 269 34.18 29.36 33.37
CA LEU A 269 33.56 30.35 32.48
C LEU A 269 32.34 31.02 33.14
N HIS A 270 31.56 30.26 33.90
CA HIS A 270 30.45 30.80 34.67
C HIS A 270 30.92 31.78 35.75
N GLU A 271 31.98 31.45 36.50
CA GLU A 271 32.58 32.33 37.51
C GLU A 271 33.08 33.64 36.89
N LEU A 272 33.74 33.57 35.73
CA LEU A 272 34.15 34.77 34.99
C LEU A 272 32.96 35.67 34.62
N CYS A 273 31.85 35.08 34.17
CA CYS A 273 30.61 35.81 33.90
C CYS A 273 29.98 36.39 35.18
N ALA A 274 29.99 35.65 36.29
CA ALA A 274 29.42 36.09 37.57
C ALA A 274 30.24 37.23 38.19
N ALA A 275 31.56 37.21 38.04
CA ALA A 275 32.47 38.25 38.51
C ALA A 275 32.35 39.56 37.71
N SER A 276 31.90 39.50 36.45
CA SER A 276 31.65 40.68 35.60
C SER A 276 30.31 40.53 34.87
N PRO A 277 29.18 40.75 35.56
CA PRO A 277 27.85 40.44 35.04
C PRO A 277 27.28 41.49 34.08
N LEU A 278 28.00 42.59 33.83
CA LEU A 278 27.54 43.66 32.95
C LEU A 278 27.56 43.18 31.49
N ALA A 279 26.39 42.87 30.96
CA ALA A 279 26.23 42.52 29.55
C ALA A 279 26.20 43.78 28.66
N THR A 280 26.91 43.74 27.54
CA THR A 280 26.86 44.78 26.50
C THR A 280 26.26 44.19 25.23
N VAL A 281 25.33 44.92 24.62
CA VAL A 281 24.75 44.51 23.32
C VAL A 281 25.82 44.67 22.25
N ALA A 282 26.34 43.55 21.76
CA ALA A 282 27.37 43.54 20.72
C ALA A 282 26.79 43.79 19.31
N ALA A 283 25.62 43.23 19.02
CA ALA A 283 24.94 43.37 17.74
C ALA A 283 23.42 43.16 17.89
N VAL A 284 22.64 43.83 17.04
CA VAL A 284 21.20 43.60 16.89
C VAL A 284 20.91 43.36 15.42
N GLU A 285 20.60 42.12 15.08
CA GLU A 285 20.36 41.69 13.70
C GLU A 285 18.92 41.19 13.54
N GLY A 286 18.25 41.67 12.49
CA GLY A 286 16.91 41.24 12.12
C GLY A 286 16.93 40.70 10.71
N ALA A 287 16.39 39.49 10.53
CA ALA A 287 16.19 38.90 9.20
C ALA A 287 14.72 38.50 9.04
N ARG A 288 14.15 38.81 7.86
CA ARG A 288 12.83 38.31 7.50
C ARG A 288 12.91 36.79 7.37
N LYS A 289 12.19 36.06 8.22
CA LYS A 289 12.02 34.61 8.09
C LYS A 289 10.71 34.31 7.38
N THR A 290 10.74 33.38 6.42
CA THR A 290 9.55 32.90 5.72
C THR A 290 9.36 31.43 6.03
N LYS A 291 8.15 31.06 6.44
CA LYS A 291 7.74 29.66 6.57
C LYS A 291 7.00 29.26 5.30
N TRP A 292 7.47 28.20 4.64
CA TRP A 292 6.89 27.77 3.37
C TRP A 292 5.57 27.04 3.60
N ALA A 293 4.67 27.16 2.63
CA ALA A 293 3.51 26.30 2.54
C ALA A 293 3.96 24.84 2.34
N PRO A 294 3.17 23.85 2.80
CA PRO A 294 3.50 22.45 2.57
C PRO A 294 3.49 22.11 1.07
N ALA A 295 4.32 21.14 0.67
CA ALA A 295 4.26 20.55 -0.66
C ALA A 295 2.91 19.82 -0.88
N PRO A 296 2.49 19.57 -2.14
CA PRO A 296 1.34 18.73 -2.44
C PRO A 296 1.43 17.38 -1.72
N LEU A 297 0.31 16.94 -1.16
CA LEU A 297 0.28 15.76 -0.29
C LEU A 297 0.52 14.48 -1.10
N SER A 298 1.55 13.73 -0.72
CA SER A 298 1.82 12.38 -1.24
C SER A 298 1.35 11.31 -0.25
N THR A 299 1.23 10.06 -0.70
CA THR A 299 0.84 8.93 0.18
C THR A 299 1.78 8.79 1.38
N LEU A 300 3.09 8.96 1.18
CA LEU A 300 4.08 8.88 2.26
C LEU A 300 3.85 9.95 3.33
N GLU A 301 3.66 11.21 2.90
CA GLU A 301 3.44 12.31 3.84
C GLU A 301 2.08 12.21 4.53
N MET A 302 1.06 11.69 3.84
CA MET A 302 -0.24 11.40 4.43
C MET A 302 -0.13 10.35 5.54
N GLN A 303 0.57 9.24 5.29
CA GLN A 303 0.76 8.17 6.28
C GLN A 303 1.52 8.65 7.52
N LYS A 304 2.59 9.43 7.35
CA LYS A 304 3.35 10.00 8.48
C LYS A 304 2.54 10.97 9.34
N ARG A 305 1.62 11.72 8.72
CA ARG A 305 0.80 12.72 9.43
C ARG A 305 -0.47 12.14 10.03
N GLY A 306 -0.92 10.99 9.52
CA GLY A 306 -2.10 10.28 9.99
C GLY A 306 -1.84 9.25 11.09
N SER A 307 -0.57 8.85 11.30
CA SER A 307 -0.12 8.02 12.42
C SER A 307 0.08 8.84 13.69
#